data_AF-S2ZFS7-F1
#
_entry.id   AF-S2ZFS7-F1
#
_cell.length_a   1.000
_cell.length_b   1.000
_cell.length_c   1.000
_cell.angle_alpha   90.00
_cell.angle_beta   90.00
_cell.angle_gamma   90.00
#
_symmetry.space_group_name_H-M   'P 1'
#
loop_
_entity.id
_entity.type
_entity.pdbx_description
1 polymer ?
#
loop_
_entity_poly.entity_id
_entity_poly.type
_entity_poly.pdbx_seq_one_letter_code
_entity_poly.pdbx_strand_id
1 'polypeptide(L)'
;MVDGRADRTLEALGLAAAPATDPLLYPGAWPAHSGLLDGDLLLPLDRLTHEDRTPVLAVGSNACPGQLRHKMRETGITSPVPMVRARVTGLDVGVSAHVSRLGYVSASPVASPGAVRELFLTWLDAEQLAVIDASEGVPLPYGNYRRAWLPQQDVRTELEDGTLLPGVHVYVNRRGVLHDGGDAPRRHPGQHALISELLASVPRLRQLFGVTPEEFCARARADAGLCELGTRVLAEEKLVTTSGLERFVRDQQTGSPGTGSSLLPPLM
;
A
#
# COMPACT_ATOMS: atom_id res chain seq x y z
N MET A 1 -23.52 -35.41 -1.90
CA MET A 1 -22.95 -34.87 -0.65
C MET A 1 -22.82 -33.38 -0.87
N VAL A 2 -23.77 -32.60 -0.36
CA VAL A 2 -23.78 -31.14 -0.53
C VAL A 2 -22.67 -30.61 0.39
N ASP A 3 -21.56 -30.20 -0.19
CA ASP A 3 -20.45 -29.60 0.54
C ASP A 3 -20.94 -28.26 1.11
N GLY A 4 -20.95 -28.14 2.44
CA GLY A 4 -21.46 -26.96 3.13
C GLY A 4 -20.63 -25.76 2.70
N ARG A 5 -21.25 -24.80 1.99
CA ARG A 5 -20.57 -23.55 1.59
C ARG A 5 -20.00 -22.91 2.84
N ALA A 6 -18.67 -23.02 3.01
CA ALA A 6 -17.94 -22.29 4.03
C ALA A 6 -18.35 -20.81 3.94
N ASP A 7 -18.67 -20.19 5.07
CA ASP A 7 -19.03 -18.78 5.13
C ASP A 7 -17.84 -17.96 4.57
N ARG A 8 -18.11 -17.20 3.52
CA ARG A 8 -17.10 -16.39 2.80
C ARG A 8 -17.18 -14.92 3.15
N THR A 9 -17.99 -14.54 4.14
CA THR A 9 -18.04 -13.17 4.63
C THR A 9 -16.69 -12.76 5.20
N LEU A 10 -16.30 -11.51 5.01
CA LEU A 10 -15.07 -10.97 5.58
C LEU A 10 -15.08 -11.09 7.12
N GLU A 11 -16.25 -11.01 7.75
CA GLU A 11 -16.39 -11.18 9.19
C GLU A 11 -16.05 -12.60 9.63
N ALA A 12 -16.66 -13.62 9.01
CA ALA A 12 -16.37 -15.02 9.32
C ALA A 12 -14.91 -15.41 9.04
N LEU A 13 -14.27 -14.74 8.09
CA LEU A 13 -12.85 -14.94 7.75
C LEU A 13 -11.88 -14.12 8.61
N GLY A 14 -12.36 -13.23 9.49
CA GLY A 14 -11.51 -12.34 10.29
C GLY A 14 -10.80 -11.23 9.48
N LEU A 15 -11.37 -10.84 8.35
CA LEU A 15 -10.82 -9.91 7.36
C LEU A 15 -11.61 -8.58 7.26
N ALA A 16 -12.68 -8.41 8.04
CA ALA A 16 -13.58 -7.25 7.94
C ALA A 16 -13.01 -5.95 8.53
N ALA A 17 -12.11 -6.05 9.51
CA ALA A 17 -11.59 -4.87 10.20
C ALA A 17 -10.71 -4.01 9.28
N ALA A 18 -10.90 -2.68 9.33
CA ALA A 18 -10.16 -1.72 8.52
C ALA A 18 -9.24 -0.85 9.39
N PRO A 19 -7.95 -0.70 9.05
CA PRO A 19 -7.06 0.27 9.68
C PRO A 19 -7.56 1.71 9.66
N ALA A 20 -8.37 2.10 8.67
CA ALA A 20 -9.01 3.42 8.63
C ALA A 20 -9.94 3.68 9.84
N THR A 21 -10.58 2.63 10.38
CA THR A 21 -11.44 2.73 11.56
C THR A 21 -10.67 2.44 12.85
N ASP A 22 -9.74 1.49 12.83
CA ASP A 22 -8.90 1.09 13.97
C ASP A 22 -7.41 1.12 13.57
N PRO A 23 -6.71 2.25 13.81
CA PRO A 23 -5.37 2.48 13.26
C PRO A 23 -4.31 1.53 13.77
N LEU A 24 -4.45 1.03 15.00
CA LEU A 24 -3.47 0.12 15.60
C LEU A 24 -3.50 -1.27 14.95
N LEU A 25 -4.54 -1.59 14.18
CA LEU A 25 -4.59 -2.81 13.37
C LEU A 25 -3.70 -2.73 12.13
N TYR A 26 -3.18 -1.57 11.73
CA TYR A 26 -2.41 -1.44 10.48
C TYR A 26 -1.25 -2.47 10.41
N PRO A 27 -1.06 -3.15 9.25
CA PRO A 27 -1.70 -2.93 7.95
C PRO A 27 -3.09 -3.58 7.78
N GLY A 28 -3.66 -4.16 8.83
CA GLY A 28 -4.88 -4.96 8.79
C GLY A 28 -4.58 -6.43 8.48
N ALA A 29 -5.60 -7.29 8.60
CA ALA A 29 -5.47 -8.70 8.28
C ALA A 29 -5.36 -8.91 6.77
N TRP A 30 -4.40 -9.74 6.35
CA TRP A 30 -4.23 -10.16 4.96
C TRP A 30 -4.87 -11.53 4.76
N PRO A 31 -5.47 -11.81 3.59
CA PRO A 31 -6.00 -13.13 3.32
C PRO A 31 -4.87 -14.15 3.20
N ALA A 32 -5.16 -15.42 3.51
CA ALA A 32 -4.16 -16.50 3.42
C ALA A 32 -3.90 -16.95 1.96
N HIS A 33 -4.88 -16.72 1.08
CA HIS A 33 -4.87 -17.15 -0.31
C HIS A 33 -5.39 -16.04 -1.22
N SER A 34 -5.15 -16.19 -2.53
CA SER A 34 -5.77 -15.34 -3.55
C SER A 34 -7.30 -15.40 -3.44
N GLY A 35 -7.97 -14.29 -3.73
CA GLY A 35 -9.43 -14.19 -3.64
C GLY A 35 -10.00 -12.96 -4.34
N LEU A 36 -11.30 -13.01 -4.62
CA LEU A 36 -12.08 -11.94 -5.22
C LEU A 36 -12.86 -11.23 -4.12
N LEU A 37 -12.48 -9.99 -3.81
CA LEU A 37 -13.25 -9.15 -2.91
C LEU A 37 -14.50 -8.64 -3.64
N ASP A 38 -15.67 -9.13 -3.24
CA ASP A 38 -16.97 -8.75 -3.81
C ASP A 38 -17.91 -8.31 -2.67
N GLY A 39 -18.05 -6.99 -2.50
CA GLY A 39 -18.72 -6.42 -1.34
C GLY A 39 -18.10 -6.90 -0.03
N ASP A 40 -18.91 -7.52 0.83
CA ASP A 40 -18.49 -8.04 2.13
C ASP A 40 -18.09 -9.53 2.08
N LEU A 41 -17.83 -10.07 0.88
CA LEU A 41 -17.41 -11.45 0.64
C LEU A 41 -15.98 -11.50 0.08
N LEU A 42 -15.23 -12.54 0.45
CA LEU A 42 -14.00 -12.95 -0.24
C LEU A 42 -14.22 -14.31 -0.92
N LEU A 43 -14.45 -14.26 -2.22
CA LEU A 43 -14.75 -15.43 -3.03
C LEU A 43 -13.47 -16.03 -3.64
N PRO A 44 -13.47 -17.31 -4.08
CA PRO A 44 -12.38 -17.86 -4.87
C PRO A 44 -12.18 -17.11 -6.19
N LEU A 45 -10.96 -17.16 -6.73
CA LEU A 45 -10.64 -16.66 -8.08
C LEU A 45 -10.62 -17.81 -9.08
N ASP A 46 -11.16 -17.56 -10.28
CA ASP A 46 -11.10 -18.50 -11.40
C ASP A 46 -9.85 -18.28 -12.27
N ARG A 47 -9.18 -17.13 -12.13
CA ARG A 47 -7.96 -16.75 -12.84
C ARG A 47 -7.09 -15.83 -11.99
N LEU A 48 -5.79 -15.83 -12.23
CA LEU A 48 -4.81 -15.03 -11.46
C LEU A 48 -4.34 -13.76 -12.19
N THR A 49 -4.62 -13.65 -13.48
CA THR A 49 -4.30 -12.48 -14.31
C THR A 49 -5.58 -11.80 -14.80
N HIS A 50 -5.52 -10.47 -14.85
CA HIS A 50 -6.62 -9.61 -15.31
C HIS A 50 -6.03 -8.54 -16.22
N GLU A 51 -5.78 -8.90 -17.48
CA GLU A 51 -5.07 -8.05 -18.46
C GLU A 51 -5.77 -6.72 -18.74
N ASP A 52 -7.08 -6.64 -18.48
CA ASP A 52 -7.90 -5.44 -18.56
C ASP A 52 -7.75 -4.50 -17.35
N ARG A 53 -6.93 -4.89 -16.35
CA ARG A 53 -6.78 -4.21 -15.07
C ARG A 53 -5.32 -3.88 -14.76
N THR A 54 -5.14 -2.89 -13.90
CA THR A 54 -3.82 -2.44 -13.45
C THR A 54 -3.36 -3.27 -12.25
N PRO A 55 -2.24 -4.03 -12.34
CA PRO A 55 -1.70 -4.76 -11.19
C PRO A 55 -0.95 -3.80 -10.27
N VAL A 56 -1.45 -3.62 -9.05
CA VAL A 56 -0.81 -2.80 -8.01
C VAL A 56 -0.38 -3.69 -6.85
N LEU A 57 0.92 -3.74 -6.59
CA LEU A 57 1.54 -4.46 -5.49
C LEU A 57 1.26 -3.75 -4.17
N ALA A 58 0.62 -4.45 -3.25
CA ALA A 58 0.27 -3.96 -1.93
C ALA A 58 1.27 -4.48 -0.87
N VAL A 59 1.91 -3.52 -0.18
CA VAL A 59 2.86 -3.78 0.92
C VAL A 59 2.32 -3.37 2.30
N GLY A 60 1.05 -2.97 2.35
CA GLY A 60 0.41 -2.40 3.52
C GLY A 60 -1.10 -2.53 3.44
N SER A 61 -1.83 -1.50 3.85
CA SER A 61 -3.29 -1.58 4.01
C SER A 61 -4.11 -1.93 2.76
N ASN A 62 -3.55 -1.77 1.55
CA ASN A 62 -4.20 -2.21 0.31
C ASN A 62 -4.20 -3.74 0.12
N ALA A 63 -3.49 -4.51 0.97
CA ALA A 63 -3.60 -5.96 1.04
C ALA A 63 -4.67 -6.43 2.04
N CYS A 64 -5.30 -5.52 2.78
CA CYS A 64 -6.36 -5.81 3.73
C CYS A 64 -7.75 -5.70 3.05
N PRO A 65 -8.55 -6.77 2.97
CA PRO A 65 -9.87 -6.75 2.35
C PRO A 65 -10.82 -5.77 3.02
N GLY A 66 -10.87 -5.73 4.36
CA GLY A 66 -11.68 -4.76 5.10
C GLY A 66 -11.33 -3.31 4.78
N GLN A 67 -10.03 -3.00 4.60
CA GLN A 67 -9.60 -1.67 4.20
C GLN A 67 -10.03 -1.31 2.77
N LEU A 68 -9.84 -2.22 1.82
CA LEU A 68 -10.27 -2.01 0.44
C LEU A 68 -11.79 -1.85 0.37
N ARG A 69 -12.53 -2.72 1.07
CA ARG A 69 -13.99 -2.65 1.16
C ARG A 69 -14.46 -1.32 1.72
N HIS A 70 -13.82 -0.85 2.79
CA HIS A 70 -14.10 0.48 3.36
C HIS A 70 -13.93 1.59 2.31
N LYS A 71 -12.79 1.63 1.59
CA LYS A 71 -12.55 2.61 0.51
C LYS A 71 -13.60 2.53 -0.61
N MET A 72 -13.90 1.33 -1.10
CA MET A 72 -14.88 1.14 -2.17
C MET A 72 -16.30 1.55 -1.74
N ARG A 73 -16.68 1.25 -0.49
CA ARG A 73 -17.98 1.62 0.07
C ARG A 73 -18.14 3.14 0.17
N GLU A 74 -17.10 3.85 0.61
CA GLU A 74 -17.11 5.31 0.73
C GLU A 74 -17.27 6.02 -0.63
N THR A 75 -16.82 5.39 -1.71
CA THR A 75 -16.88 5.95 -3.07
C THR A 75 -17.98 5.36 -3.94
N GLY A 76 -18.80 4.44 -3.40
CA GLY A 76 -19.90 3.81 -4.11
C GLY A 76 -19.50 2.75 -5.15
N ILE A 77 -18.24 2.32 -5.18
CA ILE A 77 -17.78 1.26 -6.07
C ILE A 77 -18.30 -0.10 -5.58
N THR A 78 -18.98 -0.82 -6.48
CA THR A 78 -19.49 -2.18 -6.23
C THR A 78 -18.81 -3.24 -7.09
N SER A 79 -17.94 -2.87 -8.02
CA SER A 79 -17.22 -3.84 -8.85
C SER A 79 -16.23 -4.65 -7.98
N PRO A 80 -16.09 -5.96 -8.21
CA PRO A 80 -15.17 -6.79 -7.44
C PRO A 80 -13.69 -6.43 -7.66
N VAL A 81 -12.85 -6.66 -6.65
CA VAL A 81 -11.39 -6.45 -6.68
C VAL A 81 -10.67 -7.80 -6.55
N PRO A 82 -10.03 -8.30 -7.62
CA PRO A 82 -9.15 -9.46 -7.52
C PRO A 82 -7.90 -9.14 -6.69
N MET A 83 -7.65 -9.97 -5.68
CA MET A 83 -6.49 -9.93 -4.81
C MET A 83 -5.69 -11.23 -5.02
N VAL A 84 -4.52 -11.12 -5.62
CA VAL A 84 -3.72 -12.28 -6.03
C VAL A 84 -2.43 -12.33 -5.23
N ARG A 85 -2.21 -13.43 -4.53
CA ARG A 85 -0.96 -13.65 -3.80
C ARG A 85 0.17 -13.89 -4.79
N ALA A 86 1.32 -13.29 -4.53
CA ALA A 86 2.48 -13.36 -5.40
C ALA A 86 3.77 -13.47 -4.58
N ARG A 87 4.73 -14.23 -5.12
CA ARG A 87 6.11 -14.27 -4.63
C ARG A 87 6.89 -13.15 -5.30
N VAL A 88 7.37 -12.21 -4.50
CA VAL A 88 8.06 -11.00 -4.95
C VAL A 88 9.52 -11.06 -4.52
N THR A 89 10.44 -10.91 -5.48
CA THR A 89 11.89 -10.84 -5.22
C THR A 89 12.42 -9.44 -5.55
N GLY A 90 13.27 -8.89 -4.69
CA GLY A 90 13.92 -7.59 -4.88
C GLY A 90 13.30 -6.44 -4.08
N LEU A 91 12.28 -6.71 -3.26
CA LEU A 91 11.52 -5.72 -2.50
C LEU A 91 11.28 -6.23 -1.06
N ASP A 92 11.40 -5.32 -0.09
CA ASP A 92 11.01 -5.54 1.30
C ASP A 92 9.99 -4.48 1.75
N VAL A 93 9.43 -4.64 2.95
CA VAL A 93 8.42 -3.75 3.52
C VAL A 93 9.07 -2.92 4.64
N GLY A 94 9.28 -1.63 4.34
CA GLY A 94 9.79 -0.66 5.29
C GLY A 94 8.69 0.19 5.92
N VAL A 95 9.10 1.17 6.72
CA VAL A 95 8.19 2.13 7.36
C VAL A 95 8.25 3.47 6.62
N SER A 96 7.11 4.01 6.24
CA SER A 96 7.01 5.32 5.61
C SER A 96 7.44 6.45 6.55
N ALA A 97 8.11 7.47 6.02
CA ALA A 97 8.54 8.63 6.80
C ALA A 97 7.43 9.69 6.95
N HIS A 98 6.21 9.28 7.33
CA HIS A 98 5.13 10.21 7.58
C HIS A 98 4.10 9.68 8.58
N VAL A 99 3.42 10.62 9.24
CA VAL A 99 2.26 10.33 10.10
C VAL A 99 1.01 10.43 9.24
N SER A 100 0.28 9.33 9.11
CA SER A 100 -0.98 9.30 8.36
C SER A 100 -2.07 10.04 9.12
N ARG A 101 -2.94 10.73 8.38
CA ARG A 101 -4.18 11.33 8.92
C ARG A 101 -5.16 10.29 9.47
N LEU A 102 -4.97 9.02 9.11
CA LEU A 102 -5.72 7.90 9.68
C LEU A 102 -5.16 7.42 11.03
N GLY A 103 -4.09 8.05 11.55
CA GLY A 103 -3.60 7.81 12.90
C GLY A 103 -2.58 6.68 13.02
N TYR A 104 -1.97 6.24 11.93
CA TYR A 104 -0.91 5.24 11.92
C TYR A 104 0.33 5.73 11.17
N VAL A 105 1.44 5.02 11.28
CA VAL A 105 2.63 5.24 10.45
C VAL A 105 2.70 4.10 9.42
N SER A 106 2.37 4.37 8.17
CA SER A 106 2.18 3.32 7.16
C SER A 106 3.46 2.60 6.76
N ALA A 107 3.31 1.42 6.17
CA ALA A 107 4.34 0.73 5.43
C ALA A 107 4.69 1.47 4.12
N SER A 108 5.88 1.21 3.61
CA SER A 108 6.36 1.69 2.32
C SER A 108 7.24 0.60 1.68
N PRO A 109 7.18 0.40 0.35
CA PRO A 109 8.08 -0.53 -0.31
C PRO A 109 9.51 0.00 -0.19
N VAL A 110 10.48 -0.90 -0.04
CA VAL A 110 11.91 -0.57 -0.06
C VAL A 110 12.65 -1.53 -0.99
N ALA A 111 13.61 -1.01 -1.74
CA ALA A 111 14.48 -1.82 -2.58
C ALA A 111 15.32 -2.74 -1.68
N SER A 112 15.28 -4.04 -1.95
CA SER A 112 16.05 -5.01 -1.18
C SER A 112 16.48 -6.15 -2.12
N PRO A 113 17.61 -5.98 -2.83
CA PRO A 113 18.12 -7.00 -3.73
C PRO A 113 18.28 -8.34 -3.01
N GLY A 114 17.65 -9.39 -3.53
CA GLY A 114 17.70 -10.73 -2.96
C GLY A 114 16.66 -11.04 -1.88
N ALA A 115 15.95 -10.04 -1.33
CA ALA A 115 14.83 -10.31 -0.44
C ALA A 115 13.68 -10.96 -1.22
N VAL A 116 13.01 -11.92 -0.57
CA VAL A 116 11.82 -12.58 -1.10
C VAL A 116 10.68 -12.39 -0.11
N ARG A 117 9.53 -11.96 -0.59
CA ARG A 117 8.31 -11.77 0.18
C ARG A 117 7.12 -12.41 -0.52
N GLU A 118 6.16 -12.89 0.27
CA GLU A 118 4.81 -13.14 -0.21
C GLU A 118 4.00 -11.88 0.02
N LEU A 119 3.46 -11.31 -1.05
CA LEU A 119 2.67 -10.07 -1.05
C LEU A 119 1.42 -10.26 -1.91
N PHE A 120 0.56 -9.25 -1.94
CA PHE A 120 -0.66 -9.26 -2.74
C PHE A 120 -0.61 -8.24 -3.87
N LEU A 121 -1.04 -8.66 -5.05
CA LEU A 121 -1.45 -7.78 -6.12
C LEU A 121 -2.93 -7.50 -6.00
N THR A 122 -3.29 -6.23 -6.12
CA THR A 122 -4.67 -5.82 -6.37
C THR A 122 -4.79 -5.49 -7.85
N TRP A 123 -5.72 -6.16 -8.55
CA TRP A 123 -5.99 -5.89 -9.97
C TRP A 123 -7.13 -4.91 -10.08
N LEU A 124 -6.80 -3.65 -10.35
CA LEU A 124 -7.75 -2.55 -10.25
C LEU A 124 -8.24 -2.14 -11.64
N ASP A 125 -9.55 -2.02 -11.80
CA ASP A 125 -10.12 -1.28 -12.94
C ASP A 125 -9.82 0.23 -12.81
N ALA A 126 -10.17 1.04 -13.81
CA ALA A 126 -9.83 2.46 -13.83
C ALA A 126 -10.45 3.26 -12.67
N GLU A 127 -11.68 2.94 -12.26
CA GLU A 127 -12.37 3.64 -11.17
C GLU A 127 -11.77 3.25 -9.82
N GLN A 128 -11.56 1.96 -9.60
CA GLN A 128 -10.90 1.42 -8.41
C GLN A 128 -9.49 2.00 -8.26
N LEU A 129 -8.72 2.06 -9.35
CA LEU A 129 -7.37 2.61 -9.38
C LEU A 129 -7.36 4.10 -8.99
N ALA A 130 -8.30 4.89 -9.50
CA ALA A 130 -8.42 6.31 -9.15
C ALA A 130 -8.71 6.50 -7.65
N VAL A 131 -9.54 5.63 -7.06
CA VAL A 131 -9.82 5.65 -5.60
C VAL A 131 -8.56 5.33 -4.79
N ILE A 132 -7.79 4.31 -5.19
CA ILE A 132 -6.55 3.99 -4.49
C ILE A 132 -5.53 5.13 -4.65
N ASP A 133 -5.31 5.64 -5.87
CA ASP A 133 -4.43 6.79 -6.14
C ASP A 133 -4.79 8.01 -5.27
N ALA A 134 -6.08 8.34 -5.17
CA ALA A 134 -6.56 9.44 -4.34
C ALA A 134 -6.25 9.20 -2.86
N SER A 135 -6.46 7.98 -2.36
CA SER A 135 -6.18 7.62 -0.96
C SER A 135 -4.68 7.68 -0.62
N GLU A 136 -3.81 7.47 -1.60
CA GLU A 136 -2.34 7.56 -1.47
C GLU A 136 -1.82 9.00 -1.72
N GLY A 137 -2.72 9.92 -2.10
CA GLY A 137 -2.41 11.31 -2.40
C GLY A 137 -1.69 11.53 -3.74
N VAL A 138 -1.73 10.55 -4.65
CA VAL A 138 -1.11 10.65 -5.99
C VAL A 138 -1.49 11.94 -6.75
N PRO A 139 -2.79 12.32 -6.87
CA PRO A 139 -3.17 13.51 -7.63
C PRO A 139 -2.79 14.83 -6.95
N LEU A 140 -2.44 14.81 -5.66
CA LEU A 140 -2.13 16.02 -4.90
C LEU A 140 -0.65 16.43 -5.09
N PRO A 141 -0.33 17.73 -5.23
CA PRO A 141 1.06 18.20 -5.33
C PRO A 141 1.93 17.74 -4.15
N TYR A 142 1.37 17.72 -2.94
CA TYR A 142 2.03 17.38 -1.68
C TYR A 142 1.52 16.07 -1.05
N GLY A 143 0.88 15.19 -1.82
CA GLY A 143 0.48 13.87 -1.32
C GLY A 143 1.66 12.99 -0.93
N ASN A 144 1.39 11.92 -0.16
CA ASN A 144 2.46 11.15 0.49
C ASN A 144 3.17 10.19 -0.46
N TYR A 145 2.50 9.71 -1.51
CA TYR A 145 3.07 8.71 -2.42
C TYR A 145 2.98 9.13 -3.89
N ARG A 146 3.81 8.49 -4.73
CA ARG A 146 3.69 8.47 -6.20
C ARG A 146 3.50 7.03 -6.62
N ARG A 147 2.63 6.79 -7.59
CA ARG A 147 2.58 5.50 -8.26
C ARG A 147 3.78 5.40 -9.21
N ALA A 148 4.51 4.29 -9.15
CA ALA A 148 5.62 3.95 -10.03
C ALA A 148 5.37 2.59 -10.68
N TRP A 149 5.94 2.35 -11.87
CA TRP A 149 6.02 1.02 -12.47
C TRP A 149 7.37 0.41 -12.12
N LEU A 150 7.34 -0.78 -11.54
CA LEU A 150 8.52 -1.58 -11.28
C LEU A 150 8.58 -2.69 -12.33
N PRO A 151 9.55 -2.64 -13.26
CA PRO A 151 9.67 -3.66 -14.28
C PRO A 151 10.26 -4.96 -13.71
N GLN A 152 9.97 -6.08 -14.38
CA GLN A 152 10.34 -7.43 -13.93
C GLN A 152 11.83 -7.59 -13.58
N GLN A 153 12.73 -6.93 -14.32
CA GLN A 153 14.18 -7.06 -14.08
C GLN A 153 14.64 -6.45 -12.76
N ASP A 154 13.90 -5.48 -12.23
CA ASP A 154 14.19 -4.84 -10.94
C ASP A 154 13.44 -5.53 -9.81
N VAL A 155 12.18 -5.91 -10.05
CA VAL A 155 11.34 -6.63 -9.08
C VAL A 155 10.61 -7.78 -9.78
N ARG A 156 11.04 -9.00 -9.47
CA ARG A 156 10.46 -10.22 -10.03
C ARG A 156 9.18 -10.58 -9.26
N THR A 157 8.03 -10.56 -9.92
CA THR A 157 6.73 -10.88 -9.32
C THR A 157 6.12 -12.12 -9.98
N GLU A 158 6.11 -13.23 -9.26
CA GLU A 158 5.63 -14.54 -9.72
C GLU A 158 4.31 -14.90 -9.02
N LEU A 159 3.30 -15.31 -9.78
CA LEU A 159 1.99 -15.73 -9.29
C LEU A 159 2.03 -17.19 -8.81
N GLU A 160 0.96 -17.65 -8.16
CA GLU A 160 0.88 -19.00 -7.57
C GLU A 160 1.01 -20.14 -8.61
N ASP A 161 0.68 -19.88 -9.87
CA ASP A 161 0.81 -20.82 -11.00
C ASP A 161 2.18 -20.77 -11.71
N GLY A 162 3.12 -19.96 -11.19
CA GLY A 162 4.44 -19.74 -11.79
C GLY A 162 4.47 -18.66 -12.89
N THR A 163 3.32 -18.04 -13.20
CA THR A 163 3.27 -16.94 -14.16
C THR A 163 4.13 -15.78 -13.66
N LEU A 164 5.03 -15.31 -14.52
CA LEU A 164 5.89 -14.16 -14.22
C LEU A 164 5.31 -12.90 -14.87
N LEU A 165 5.06 -11.86 -14.07
CA LEU A 165 4.54 -10.59 -14.59
C LEU A 165 5.66 -9.73 -15.20
N PRO A 166 5.37 -8.98 -16.29
CA PRO A 166 6.35 -8.08 -16.92
C PRO A 166 6.72 -6.87 -16.04
N GLY A 167 5.91 -6.60 -15.02
CA GLY A 167 6.12 -5.59 -14.00
C GLY A 167 4.85 -5.35 -13.22
N VAL A 168 4.93 -4.48 -12.22
CA VAL A 168 3.82 -4.14 -11.32
C VAL A 168 3.87 -2.67 -10.94
N HIS A 169 2.73 -2.09 -10.62
CA HIS A 169 2.70 -0.78 -9.99
C HIS A 169 2.94 -0.86 -8.48
N VAL A 170 3.55 0.16 -7.91
CA VAL A 170 3.70 0.33 -6.46
C VAL A 170 3.55 1.80 -6.07
N TYR A 171 3.26 2.08 -4.80
CA TYR A 171 3.26 3.43 -4.25
C TYR A 171 4.59 3.72 -3.54
N VAL A 172 5.44 4.56 -4.14
CA VAL A 172 6.72 5.00 -3.58
C VAL A 172 6.51 6.26 -2.75
N ASN A 173 6.95 6.26 -1.49
CA ASN A 173 6.76 7.40 -0.60
C ASN A 173 7.61 8.59 -1.03
N ARG A 174 7.01 9.78 -1.12
CA ARG A 174 7.69 11.03 -1.54
C ARG A 174 8.62 11.60 -0.49
N ARG A 175 8.40 11.23 0.78
CA ARG A 175 9.11 11.74 1.95
C ARG A 175 10.21 10.77 2.42
N GLY A 176 10.39 9.64 1.73
CA GLY A 176 11.33 8.60 2.12
C GLY A 176 10.75 7.60 3.10
N VAL A 177 11.64 6.86 3.76
CA VAL A 177 11.34 5.80 4.72
C VAL A 177 12.15 5.97 5.98
N LEU A 178 11.68 5.41 7.10
CA LEU A 178 12.41 5.47 8.36
C LEU A 178 13.61 4.52 8.34
N HIS A 179 14.63 4.84 9.13
CA HIS A 179 15.78 3.96 9.42
C HIS A 179 16.11 3.95 10.91
N ASP A 180 16.87 2.94 11.36
CA ASP A 180 17.25 2.75 12.76
C ASP A 180 18.64 3.33 13.09
N GLY A 181 18.99 4.46 12.47
CA GLY A 181 20.27 5.15 12.66
C GLY A 181 21.41 4.68 11.75
N GLY A 182 21.26 3.56 11.05
CA GLY A 182 22.08 3.20 9.88
C GLY A 182 21.47 3.68 8.55
N ASP A 183 22.14 3.44 7.43
CA ASP A 183 21.62 3.85 6.10
C ASP A 183 20.48 2.95 5.59
N ALA A 184 20.29 1.78 6.20
CA ALA A 184 19.30 0.79 5.78
C ALA A 184 17.89 1.16 6.27
N PRO A 185 16.86 1.05 5.41
CA PRO A 185 15.48 1.24 5.83
C PRO A 185 15.06 0.29 6.96
N ARG A 186 14.32 0.85 7.92
CA ARG A 186 13.69 0.13 9.03
C ARG A 186 12.56 -0.75 8.53
N ARG A 187 12.50 -1.99 9.02
CA ARG A 187 11.36 -2.91 8.82
C ARG A 187 10.18 -2.54 9.70
N HIS A 188 8.97 -2.82 9.24
CA HIS A 188 7.76 -2.51 10.00
C HIS A 188 7.46 -3.58 11.07
N PRO A 189 7.60 -3.30 12.39
CA PRO A 189 7.43 -4.32 13.45
C PRO A 189 5.96 -4.55 13.85
N GLY A 190 5.02 -3.81 13.25
CA GLY A 190 3.63 -3.67 13.70
C GLY A 190 3.42 -2.31 14.36
N GLN A 191 2.20 -1.77 14.30
CA GLN A 191 1.96 -0.38 14.72
C GLN A 191 2.27 -0.13 16.19
N HIS A 192 1.83 -1.01 17.07
CA HIS A 192 1.95 -0.77 18.50
C HIS A 192 3.42 -0.68 18.92
N ALA A 193 4.26 -1.61 18.47
CA ALA A 193 5.71 -1.58 18.69
C ALA A 193 6.34 -0.34 18.04
N LEU A 194 6.04 -0.08 16.77
CA LEU A 194 6.59 1.06 16.03
C LEU A 194 6.31 2.39 16.72
N ILE A 195 5.06 2.67 17.07
CA ILE A 195 4.67 3.93 17.70
C ILE A 195 5.29 4.03 19.09
N SER A 196 5.28 2.95 19.88
CA SER A 196 5.91 2.95 21.21
C SER A 196 7.40 3.31 21.14
N GLU A 197 8.12 2.73 20.18
CA GLU A 197 9.53 2.98 19.94
C GLU A 197 9.78 4.42 19.48
N LEU A 198 8.96 4.97 18.59
CA LEU A 198 9.06 6.36 18.12
C LEU A 198 8.79 7.36 19.26
N LEU A 199 7.76 7.13 20.07
CA LEU A 199 7.44 7.99 21.22
C LEU A 199 8.53 7.95 22.30
N ALA A 200 9.13 6.78 22.53
CA ALA A 200 10.22 6.60 23.48
C ALA A 200 11.50 7.30 23.01
N SER A 201 11.84 7.17 21.73
CA SER A 201 13.10 7.70 21.17
C SER A 201 13.04 9.18 20.78
N VAL A 202 11.86 9.71 20.47
CA VAL A 202 11.71 11.09 19.97
C VAL A 202 10.83 11.92 20.93
N PRO A 203 11.43 12.70 21.85
CA PRO A 203 10.68 13.51 22.81
C PRO A 203 9.68 14.49 22.17
N ARG A 204 10.01 15.03 20.99
CA ARG A 204 9.12 15.94 20.26
C ARG A 204 7.87 15.24 19.74
N LEU A 205 7.97 14.00 19.23
CA LEU A 205 6.79 13.23 18.85
C LEU A 205 5.90 12.96 20.06
N ARG A 206 6.51 12.69 21.22
CA ARG A 206 5.77 12.49 22.48
C ARG A 206 5.01 13.73 22.94
N GLN A 207 5.61 14.91 22.80
CA GLN A 207 4.94 16.17 23.12
C GLN A 207 3.73 16.41 22.21
N LEU A 208 3.85 16.10 20.92
CA LEU A 208 2.78 16.27 19.94
C LEU A 208 1.65 15.24 20.16
N PHE A 209 2.01 13.97 20.23
CA PHE A 209 1.08 12.86 20.07
C PHE A 209 0.72 12.12 21.36
N GLY A 210 1.36 12.43 22.49
CA GLY A 210 1.14 11.74 23.75
C GLY A 210 2.19 10.67 24.02
N VAL A 211 1.97 9.88 25.06
CA VAL A 211 2.91 8.88 25.58
C VAL A 211 2.53 7.45 25.25
N THR A 212 1.30 7.21 24.76
CA THR A 212 0.85 5.88 24.33
C THR A 212 0.51 5.83 22.84
N PRO A 213 0.52 4.63 22.21
CA PRO A 213 0.07 4.47 20.84
C PRO A 213 -1.37 4.92 20.60
N GLU A 214 -2.28 4.69 21.54
CA GLU A 214 -3.69 5.10 21.45
C GLU A 214 -3.83 6.63 21.42
N GLU A 215 -3.09 7.33 22.29
CA GLU A 215 -3.05 8.80 22.25
C GLU A 215 -2.50 9.30 20.92
N PHE A 216 -1.45 8.65 20.41
CA PHE A 216 -0.89 8.99 19.11
C PHE A 216 -1.93 8.87 18.00
N CYS A 217 -2.61 7.72 17.93
CA CYS A 217 -3.65 7.48 16.94
C CYS A 217 -4.78 8.50 17.03
N ALA A 218 -5.28 8.75 18.25
CA ALA A 218 -6.38 9.68 18.49
C ALA A 218 -6.02 11.12 18.09
N ARG A 219 -4.85 11.61 18.49
CA ARG A 219 -4.41 12.99 18.19
C ARG A 219 -4.09 13.18 16.72
N ALA A 220 -3.42 12.21 16.09
CA ALA A 220 -3.15 12.26 14.66
C ALA A 220 -4.44 12.31 13.83
N ARG A 221 -5.47 11.53 14.19
CA ARG A 221 -6.78 11.57 13.51
C ARG A 221 -7.54 12.87 13.71
N ALA A 222 -7.36 13.51 14.86
CA ALA A 222 -8.04 14.76 15.20
C ALA A 222 -7.45 15.98 14.48
N ASP A 223 -6.18 15.94 14.08
CA ASP A 223 -5.47 17.12 13.56
C ASP A 223 -4.49 16.79 12.41
N ALA A 224 -4.89 17.18 11.20
CA ALA A 224 -4.05 17.04 10.01
C ALA A 224 -2.78 17.93 10.04
N GLY A 225 -2.84 19.08 10.69
CA GLY A 225 -1.68 19.96 10.91
C GLY A 225 -0.66 19.30 11.85
N LEU A 226 -1.15 18.63 12.89
CA LEU A 226 -0.30 17.84 13.79
C LEU A 226 0.40 16.69 13.05
N CYS A 227 -0.28 16.01 12.14
CA CYS A 227 0.34 14.99 11.27
C CYS A 227 1.48 15.56 10.41
N GLU A 228 1.31 16.75 9.82
CA GLU A 228 2.38 17.40 9.05
C GLU A 228 3.54 17.86 9.94
N LEU A 229 3.27 18.33 11.15
CA LEU A 229 4.31 18.65 12.14
C LEU A 229 5.08 17.39 12.55
N GLY A 230 4.39 16.30 12.89
CA GLY A 230 5.01 15.02 13.23
C GLY A 230 5.86 14.46 12.10
N THR A 231 5.35 14.53 10.88
CA THR A 231 6.07 14.13 9.66
C THR A 231 7.36 14.94 9.48
N ARG A 232 7.32 16.25 9.75
CA ARG A 232 8.50 17.10 9.70
C ARG A 232 9.51 16.79 10.79
N VAL A 233 9.03 16.49 12.01
CA VAL A 233 9.89 16.06 13.12
C VAL A 233 10.69 14.83 12.74
N LEU A 234 10.11 13.82 12.08
CA LEU A 234 10.84 12.63 11.62
C LEU A 234 12.06 13.01 10.76
N ALA A 235 11.90 13.98 9.84
CA ALA A 235 12.98 14.46 9.00
C ALA A 235 14.02 15.31 9.78
N GLU A 236 13.56 16.20 10.65
CA GLU A 236 14.44 17.07 11.47
C GLU A 236 15.29 16.28 12.46
N GLU A 237 14.75 15.17 12.99
CA GLU A 237 15.46 14.22 13.86
C GLU A 237 16.37 13.26 13.08
N LYS A 238 16.50 13.45 11.76
CA LYS A 238 17.35 12.65 10.86
C LYS A 238 17.03 11.15 10.92
N LEU A 239 15.74 10.82 10.94
CA LEU A 239 15.25 9.44 10.93
C LEU A 239 14.84 8.97 9.53
N VAL A 240 15.13 9.74 8.49
CA VAL A 240 14.60 9.54 7.13
C VAL A 240 15.72 9.25 6.14
N THR A 241 15.55 8.17 5.39
CA THR A 241 16.42 7.76 4.28
C THR A 241 15.59 7.49 3.02
N THR A 242 16.25 7.21 1.89
CA THR A 242 15.58 6.82 0.64
C THR A 242 15.12 5.36 0.71
N SER A 243 14.05 5.05 -0.02
CA SER A 243 13.58 3.68 -0.21
C SER A 243 14.40 2.91 -1.24
N GLY A 244 15.17 3.61 -2.08
CA GLY A 244 15.88 3.04 -3.22
C GLY A 244 15.02 2.86 -4.47
N LEU A 245 13.74 3.24 -4.41
CA LEU A 245 12.77 3.13 -5.50
C LEU A 245 12.44 4.49 -6.16
N GLU A 246 13.05 5.58 -5.72
CA GLU A 246 12.79 6.93 -6.20
C GLU A 246 13.09 7.11 -7.70
N ARG A 247 14.02 6.32 -8.24
CA ARG A 247 14.40 6.34 -9.66
C ARG A 247 13.23 6.03 -10.59
N PHE A 248 12.36 5.08 -10.21
CA PHE A 248 11.21 4.66 -11.03
C PHE A 248 10.10 5.70 -11.10
N VAL A 249 10.09 6.67 -10.18
CA VAL A 249 9.14 7.79 -10.24
C VAL A 249 9.64 8.87 -11.21
N ARG A 250 10.96 9.11 -11.26
CA ARG A 250 11.56 10.16 -12.10
C ARG A 250 11.52 9.79 -13.58
N ASP A 251 11.83 8.54 -13.91
CA ASP A 251 11.87 8.05 -15.30
C ASP A 251 10.47 8.04 -15.95
N GLN A 252 9.41 7.99 -15.14
CA GLN A 252 8.04 8.11 -15.63
C GLN A 252 7.60 9.56 -15.87
N GLN A 253 8.21 10.53 -15.21
CA GLN A 253 7.91 11.95 -15.45
C GLN A 253 8.60 12.47 -16.73
N THR A 254 9.72 11.86 -17.15
CA THR A 254 10.40 12.19 -18.40
C THR A 254 9.75 11.50 -19.61
N GLY A 255 9.04 10.39 -19.40
CA GLY A 255 8.16 9.74 -20.39
C GLY A 255 6.79 10.40 -20.47
N SER A 256 6.69 11.60 -21.06
CA SER A 256 5.40 12.23 -21.39
C SER A 256 4.59 11.32 -22.34
N PRO A 257 3.25 11.20 -22.22
CA PRO A 257 2.46 10.34 -23.08
C PRO A 257 2.47 10.87 -24.52
N GLY A 258 3.15 10.14 -25.41
CA GLY A 258 3.05 10.37 -26.84
C GLY A 258 1.60 10.21 -27.27
N THR A 259 1.02 11.29 -27.76
CA THR A 259 -0.25 11.30 -28.50
C THR A 259 -0.22 10.21 -29.56
N GLY A 260 -1.07 9.20 -29.40
CA GLY A 260 -1.31 8.21 -30.44
C GLY A 260 -1.86 8.93 -31.68
N SER A 261 -1.05 9.02 -32.73
CA SER A 261 -1.54 9.40 -34.04
C SER A 261 -2.30 8.21 -34.61
N SER A 262 -3.62 8.35 -34.70
CA SER A 262 -4.49 7.47 -35.46
C SER A 262 -4.02 7.41 -36.91
N LEU A 263 -3.46 6.29 -37.32
CA LEU A 263 -3.37 5.92 -38.72
C LEU A 263 -4.53 4.96 -39.02
N LEU A 264 -5.61 5.52 -39.55
CA LEU A 264 -6.62 4.74 -40.26
C LEU A 264 -5.98 4.09 -41.52
N PRO A 265 -6.40 2.87 -41.91
CA PRO A 265 -5.87 2.19 -43.09
C PRO A 265 -6.47 2.76 -44.40
N PRO A 266 -5.88 2.42 -45.57
CA PRO A 266 -5.98 3.22 -46.79
C PRO A 266 -7.20 2.87 -47.64
N LEU A 267 -7.66 3.83 -48.45
CA LEU A 267 -8.60 3.59 -49.54
C LEU A 267 -8.22 4.46 -50.75
N MET A 268 -7.88 3.74 -51.83
CA MET A 268 -7.75 4.05 -53.27
C MET A 268 -7.25 5.44 -53.71
#